data_AF-A0A7G3GAI2-F1
#
_entry.id   AF-A0A7G3GAI2-F1
#
_cell.length_a   1.000
_cell.length_b   1.000
_cell.length_c   1.000
_cell.angle_alpha   90.00
_cell.angle_beta   90.00
_cell.angle_gamma   90.00
#
_symmetry.space_group_name_H-M   'P 1'
#
loop_
_entity.id
_entity.type
_entity.pdbx_description
1 polymer ?
#
loop_
_entity_poly.entity_id
_entity_poly.type
_entity_poly.pdbx_seq_one_letter_code
_entity_poly.pdbx_strand_id
1 'polypeptide(L)' 'MALAQIARDTAMAKVMKPYQTHGVVLLAGNGHIRRDLGLPLWLPNTLSVGFVEVSYNGAFDQENLIVPAQRADPCFSL' A
#
# COMPACT_ATOMS: atom_id res chain seq x y z
N MET A 1 -12.97 11.95 1.08
CA MET A 1 -12.36 10.60 0.93
C MET A 1 -11.02 10.46 1.67
N ALA A 2 -10.13 11.47 1.68
CA ALA A 2 -8.80 11.37 2.32
C ALA A 2 -8.82 10.92 3.80
N LEU A 3 -9.75 11.42 4.63
CA LEU A 3 -9.84 11.02 6.04
C LEU A 3 -10.14 9.52 6.23
N ALA A 4 -10.94 8.93 5.33
CA ALA A 4 -11.22 7.50 5.38
C ALA A 4 -9.97 6.68 5.05
N GLN A 5 -9.11 7.18 4.16
CA GLN A 5 -7.83 6.55 3.83
C GLN A 5 -6.90 6.54 5.05
N ILE A 6 -6.72 7.72 5.67
CA ILE A 6 -5.90 7.88 6.90
C ILE A 6 -6.42 6.98 8.04
N ALA A 7 -7.73 6.92 8.23
CA ALA A 7 -8.33 6.05 9.25
C ALA A 7 -8.04 4.57 9.00
N ARG A 8 -8.05 4.12 7.74
CA ARG A 8 -7.69 2.74 7.38
C ARG A 8 -6.20 2.46 7.60
N ASP A 9 -5.33 3.39 7.22
CA ASP A 9 -3.87 3.25 7.39
C ASP A 9 -3.47 3.15 8.87
N THR A 10 -4.03 4.04 9.71
CA THR A 10 -3.82 4.01 11.16
C THR A 10 -4.36 2.73 11.81
N ALA A 11 -5.52 2.24 11.36
CA ALA A 11 -6.10 1.00 11.86
C ALA A 11 -5.22 -0.21 11.52
N MET A 12 -4.74 -0.32 10.28
CA MET A 12 -3.82 -1.38 9.87
C MET A 12 -2.51 -1.33 10.66
N ALA A 13 -1.90 -0.15 10.82
CA ALA A 13 -0.68 0.02 11.61
C ALA A 13 -0.88 -0.43 13.07
N LYS A 14 -2.02 -0.09 13.68
CA LYS A 14 -2.38 -0.51 15.04
C LYS A 14 -2.46 -2.02 15.18
N VAL A 15 -3.04 -2.71 14.19
CA VAL A 15 -3.15 -4.18 14.19
C VAL A 15 -1.80 -4.86 14.01
N MET A 16 -0.90 -4.29 13.20
CA MET A 16 0.44 -4.86 12.96
C MET A 16 1.40 -4.67 14.13
N LYS A 17 1.26 -3.58 14.90
CA LYS A 17 2.23 -3.17 15.93
C LYS A 17 2.60 -4.26 16.95
N PRO A 18 1.67 -5.10 17.45
CA PRO A 18 1.99 -6.18 18.39
C PRO A 18 2.86 -7.31 17.80
N TYR A 19 2.88 -7.47 16.48
CA TYR A 19 3.55 -8.59 15.80
C TYR A 19 4.92 -8.23 15.21
N GLN A 20 5.40 -6.99 15.39
CA GLN A 20 6.64 -6.50 14.78
C GLN A 20 7.88 -7.37 15.07
N THR A 21 7.95 -7.99 16.24
CA THR A 21 9.08 -8.86 16.63
C THR A 21 8.97 -10.29 16.10
N HIS A 22 7.82 -10.70 15.59
CA HIS A 22 7.56 -12.06 15.11
C HIS A 22 7.70 -12.20 13.59
N GLY A 23 7.81 -11.08 12.88
CA GLY A 23 7.70 -11.02 11.42
C GLY A 23 6.23 -11.09 11.00
N VAL A 24 5.71 -10.02 10.40
CA VAL A 24 4.34 -9.94 9.89
C VAL A 24 4.34 -9.32 8.50
N VAL A 25 3.52 -9.87 7.61
CA VAL A 25 3.32 -9.35 6.25
C VAL A 25 1.90 -8.83 6.14
N LEU A 26 1.76 -7.59 5.66
CA LEU A 26 0.46 -7.01 5.30
C LEU A 26 0.32 -7.03 3.78
N LEU A 27 -0.79 -7.58 3.30
CA LEU A 27 -1.23 -7.44 1.93
C LEU A 27 -2.32 -6.37 1.86
N ALA A 28 -2.04 -5.27 1.15
CA ALA A 28 -2.95 -4.15 0.99
C ALA A 28 -2.75 -3.50 -0.39
N GLY A 29 -3.69 -2.64 -0.81
CA GLY A 29 -3.56 -1.91 -2.07
C GLY A 29 -2.36 -0.95 -2.05
N ASN A 30 -1.74 -0.72 -3.22
CA ASN A 30 -0.55 0.12 -3.35
C ASN A 30 -0.68 1.50 -2.69
N GLY A 31 -1.86 2.14 -2.77
CA GLY A 31 -2.11 3.42 -2.11
C GLY A 31 -1.95 3.39 -0.59
N HIS A 32 -2.13 2.23 0.06
CA HIS A 32 -1.96 2.08 1.51
C HIS A 32 -0.51 1.81 1.94
N ILE A 33 0.33 1.27 1.05
CA ILE A 33 1.70 0.86 1.41
C ILE A 33 2.77 1.84 0.91
N ARG A 34 2.36 2.91 0.21
CA ARG A 34 3.27 3.99 -0.22
C ARG A 34 3.98 4.67 0.95
N ARG A 35 5.29 4.87 0.83
CA ARG A 35 6.16 5.51 1.83
C ARG A 35 5.82 6.98 2.08
N ASP A 36 5.28 7.67 1.08
CA ASP A 36 5.01 9.10 1.10
C ASP A 36 3.62 9.48 1.63
N LEU A 37 2.69 8.52 1.77
CA LEU A 37 1.31 8.83 2.16
C LEU A 37 0.53 7.75 2.95
N GLY A 38 1.03 6.51 3.02
CA GLY A 38 0.26 5.39 3.56
C GLY A 38 0.64 4.95 4.98
N LEU A 39 0.35 3.69 5.28
CA LEU A 39 0.70 2.98 6.51
C LEU A 39 2.16 3.17 6.97
N PRO A 40 3.19 3.23 6.10
CA PRO A 40 4.57 3.42 6.56
C PRO A 40 4.81 4.71 7.35
N LEU A 41 3.96 5.74 7.20
CA LEU A 41 4.03 6.95 8.03
C LEU A 41 3.68 6.67 9.50
N TRP A 42 2.89 5.64 9.77
CA TRP A 42 2.43 5.23 11.10
C TRP A 42 3.22 4.05 11.68
N LEU A 43 3.94 3.32 10.81
CA LEU A 43 4.78 2.17 11.15
C LEU A 43 6.09 2.22 10.32
N PRO A 44 7.08 3.04 10.70
CA PRO A 44 8.22 3.36 9.85
C PRO A 44 9.20 2.20 9.64
N ASN A 45 9.29 1.28 10.61
CA ASN A 45 10.19 0.12 10.60
C ASN A 45 9.60 -1.06 9.79
N THR A 46 9.23 -0.80 8.55
CA THR A 46 8.67 -1.79 7.61
C THR A 46 9.48 -1.81 6.32
N LEU A 47 9.34 -2.86 5.51
CA LEU A 47 9.73 -2.89 4.11
C LEU A 47 8.47 -2.76 3.24
N SER A 48 8.43 -1.78 2.34
CA SER A 48 7.33 -1.56 1.40
C SER A 48 7.69 -2.08 0.01
N VAL A 49 6.90 -3.03 -0.48
CA VAL A 49 7.08 -3.69 -1.78
C VAL A 49 5.84 -3.44 -2.63
N GLY A 50 5.97 -2.61 -3.67
CA GLY A 50 4.90 -2.26 -4.59
C GLY A 50 4.89 -3.17 -5.82
N PHE A 51 3.75 -3.70 -6.20
CA PHE A 51 3.55 -4.37 -7.49
C PHE A 51 2.78 -3.42 -8.40
N VAL A 52 3.45 -2.84 -9.39
CA VAL A 52 2.96 -1.67 -10.12
C VAL A 52 3.05 -1.86 -11.63
N GLU A 53 2.08 -1.29 -12.36
CA GLU A 53 2.06 -1.33 -13.83
C GLU A 53 2.95 -0.23 -14.44
N VAL A 54 3.29 0.80 -13.64
CA VAL A 54 4.21 1.90 -13.97
C VAL A 54 5.05 2.25 -12.74
N SER A 55 6.26 2.79 -12.92
CA SER A 55 7.11 3.23 -11.81
C SER A 55 6.51 4.46 -11.10
N TYR A 56 6.62 4.50 -9.78
CA TYR A 56 6.20 5.64 -8.94
C TYR A 56 7.39 6.37 -8.30
N ASN A 57 8.61 6.10 -8.77
CA ASN A 57 9.86 6.79 -8.41
C ASN A 57 10.03 7.01 -6.89
N GLY A 58 10.30 5.92 -6.17
CA GLY A 58 10.66 5.99 -4.74
C GLY A 58 9.47 6.05 -3.80
N ALA A 59 8.25 5.77 -4.30
CA ALA A 59 7.07 5.62 -3.46
C ALA A 59 7.09 4.31 -2.64
N PHE A 60 7.96 3.36 -3.00
CA PHE A 60 8.18 2.08 -2.33
C PHE A 60 9.69 1.85 -2.15
N ASP A 61 10.08 0.96 -1.22
CA ASP A 61 11.50 0.57 -1.11
C ASP A 61 11.90 -0.38 -2.24
N GLN A 62 10.93 -1.19 -2.69
CA GLN A 62 11.07 -2.07 -3.85
C GLN A 62 9.84 -1.95 -4.73
N GLU A 63 10.07 -1.80 -6.03
CA GLU A 63 9.03 -1.78 -7.06
C GLU A 63 9.20 -3.01 -7.96
N ASN A 64 8.15 -3.82 -8.05
CA ASN A 64 8.04 -4.93 -8.98
C ASN A 64 7.10 -4.49 -10.11
N LEU A 65 7.68 -4.23 -11.29
CA LEU A 65 6.90 -3.92 -12.48
C LEU A 65 6.19 -5.18 -12.98
N ILE A 66 4.87 -5.07 -13.16
CA ILE A 66 4.03 -6.13 -13.69
C ILE A 66 3.39 -5.70 -15.01
N VAL A 67 3.03 -6.68 -15.84
CA VAL A 67 2.30 -6.42 -17.08
C VAL A 67 0.94 -5.80 -16.74
N PRO A 68 0.55 -4.67 -17.37
CA PRO A 68 -0.75 -4.07 -17.15
C PRO A 68 -1.87 -5.08 -17.43
N ALA A 69 -2.77 -5.26 -16.47
CA ALA A 69 -3.86 -6.21 -16.68
C ALA A 69 -4.92 -5.61 -17.61
N GLN A 70 -5.39 -6.42 -18.55
CA GLN A 70 -6.51 -6.04 -19.40
C GLN A 70 -7.80 -6.03 -18.57
N ARG A 71 -8.38 -4.85 -18.35
CA ARG A 71 -9.64 -4.67 -17.62
C ARG A 71 -10.56 -3.81 -18.49
N ALA A 72 -11.81 -4.21 -18.63
CA ALA A 72 -12.83 -3.34 -19.20
C ALA A 72 -13.02 -2.12 -18.29
N ASP A 73 -13.34 -0.97 -18.87
CA ASP A 73 -13.65 0.23 -18.09
C ASP A 73 -14.91 -0.05 -17.26
N PRO A 74 -14.82 -0.02 -15.91
CA PRO A 74 -15.97 -0.29 -15.04
C PRO A 74 -17.08 0.77 -15.17
N CYS A 75 -16.77 1.94 -15.73
CA CYS A 75 -17.72 3.01 -15.99
C CYS A 75 -18.36 2.93 -17.37
N PHE A 76 -17.95 2.01 -18.24
CA PHE A 76 -18.47 1.91 -19.61
C PHE A 76 -19.97 1.56 -19.67
N SER A 77 -20.50 0.94 -18.62
CA SER A 77 -21.91 0.54 -18.52
C SER A 77 -22.74 1.42 -17.56
N LEU A 78 -22.22 2.57 -17.14
CA LEU A 78 -22.88 3.51 -16.23
C LEU A 78 -23.50 4.70 -16.97
#